data_AF-A0A1U7SYV6-F1
#
_entry.id   AF-A0A1U7SYV6-F1
#
_cell.length_a   1.000
_cell.length_b   1.000
_cell.length_c   1.000
_cell.angle_alpha   90.00
_cell.angle_beta   90.00
_cell.angle_gamma   90.00
#
_symmetry.space_group_name_H-M   'P 1'
#
loop_
_entity.id
_entity.type
_entity.pdbx_description
1 polymer ?
#
loop_
_entity_poly.entity_id
_entity_poly.type
_entity_poly.pdbx_seq_one_letter_code
_entity_poly.pdbx_strand_id
1 'polypeptide(L)'
;MYVKLWQAFIYNLFIAEKVRFCEEPQAVLNASIISEIQELYEHGTIMEYQCNLRFKMIGSSKIECIDGKWSPSPSCTEEVKICGPPPVIPNGSSLHTDQTEYFHGDSVAYGCETNFEIWGTREAKCLSGEWTPLPLCADKSAQCAVPSSSEAIYLTPYKPSSAEKINFGTVLKYRCKTDVKNPKESTCVSGKWLPEIECKPKEIKKQCPPPPQVPGALKVTEMRNYESGEEIAFQCLENFEASPSMDKILCEDGKWQSPPRCVEINACGLPPPLENGKLKQEHQNLGVEQSGPVTYPNGTVLEYTCHTGFVLKGRSKITCSMGTWTEGPTCDEVPCGKVPSVRHSLPRPGTKNYYKTGETVRYECKQGFSIRGEQNIICQAGNWTKPPTCEDVTCGPPPQVANADFVSSRPQRFAPGAKVQYRCHSNFQLVGSNEVTCENRQWSQAPICQDVRCGPPPEVVNADIIPTDNEMFPPGTRVQYKCHRGFRSVGLSQVICENRVWSQPPTCQDATCGSPPAIVDGWIADTKRERYFPEEIIRYRCQPGQTLTGPARIVCKEGNWSPRGTPECN
;
A
#
# COMPACT_ATOMS: atom_id res chain seq x y z
N MET A 1 35.12 -77.21 6.74
CA MET A 1 35.76 -76.06 6.06
C MET A 1 34.77 -74.91 6.14
N TYR A 2 35.21 -73.73 6.58
CA TYR A 2 34.41 -72.54 6.96
C TYR A 2 33.76 -72.53 8.35
N VAL A 3 34.59 -72.29 9.39
CA VAL A 3 34.24 -71.43 10.54
C VAL A 3 35.52 -70.75 11.03
N LYS A 4 35.96 -69.70 10.32
CA LYS A 4 36.81 -68.61 10.83
C LYS A 4 36.54 -67.40 9.95
N LEU A 5 36.42 -66.23 10.58
CA LEU A 5 36.15 -64.90 10.00
C LEU A 5 34.67 -64.48 9.90
N TRP A 6 34.03 -64.33 11.06
CA TRP A 6 32.90 -63.39 11.25
C TRP A 6 33.04 -62.73 12.63
N GLN A 7 33.96 -61.77 12.72
CA GLN A 7 33.90 -60.67 13.68
C GLN A 7 34.14 -59.38 12.90
N ALA A 8 33.18 -59.07 12.04
CA ALA A 8 32.99 -57.76 11.42
C ALA A 8 31.63 -57.26 11.91
N PHE A 9 31.61 -56.72 13.13
CA PHE A 9 30.50 -55.96 13.69
C PHE A 9 31.04 -54.56 14.05
N ILE A 10 30.78 -53.62 13.14
CA ILE A 10 30.23 -52.28 13.42
C ILE A 10 30.83 -51.56 14.65
N TYR A 11 31.76 -50.63 14.40
CA TYR A 11 31.58 -49.19 14.75
C TYR A 11 32.75 -48.38 14.17
N ASN A 12 32.65 -48.03 12.88
CA ASN A 12 33.40 -46.90 12.32
C ASN A 12 32.66 -45.62 12.74
N LEU A 13 33.01 -45.09 13.90
CA LEU A 13 32.69 -43.73 14.32
C LEU A 13 33.53 -43.38 15.54
N PHE A 14 34.74 -42.88 15.32
CA PHE A 14 35.38 -41.82 16.10
C PHE A 14 36.58 -41.36 15.27
N ILE A 15 36.41 -40.22 14.60
CA ILE A 15 37.54 -39.42 14.13
C ILE A 15 38.35 -39.15 15.39
N ALA A 16 39.52 -39.78 15.51
CA ALA A 16 40.53 -39.32 16.45
C ALA A 16 40.97 -37.95 15.93
N GLU A 17 40.31 -36.90 16.41
CA GLU A 17 40.86 -35.55 16.34
C GLU A 17 42.26 -35.64 16.94
N LYS A 18 43.28 -35.44 16.10
CA LYS A 18 44.64 -35.26 16.58
C LYS A 18 44.61 -34.06 17.52
N VAL A 19 44.62 -34.30 18.84
CA VAL A 19 44.95 -33.27 19.83
C VAL A 19 46.29 -32.70 19.39
N ARG A 20 46.29 -31.41 19.04
CA ARG A 20 47.50 -30.74 18.56
C ARG A 20 48.27 -30.28 19.78
N PHE A 21 49.37 -30.97 20.06
CA PHE A 21 50.34 -30.56 21.08
C PHE A 21 51.12 -29.34 20.58
N CYS A 22 51.49 -28.44 21.47
CA CYS A 22 52.41 -27.36 21.13
C CYS A 22 53.85 -27.88 21.08
N GLU A 23 54.65 -27.28 20.20
CA GLU A 23 56.10 -27.49 20.17
C GLU A 23 56.75 -26.87 21.41
N GLU A 24 58.04 -27.15 21.64
CA GLU A 24 58.79 -26.57 22.76
C GLU A 24 58.69 -25.03 22.76
N PRO A 25 58.46 -24.38 23.92
CA PRO A 25 58.33 -22.93 24.01
C PRO A 25 59.55 -22.21 23.44
N GLN A 26 59.31 -21.19 22.62
CA GLN A 26 60.39 -20.46 21.98
C GLN A 26 61.22 -19.67 23.00
N ALA A 27 62.53 -19.67 22.84
CA ALA A 27 63.41 -18.84 23.65
C ALA A 27 63.16 -17.36 23.33
N VAL A 28 62.90 -16.56 24.36
CA VAL A 28 62.75 -15.10 24.25
C VAL A 28 64.09 -14.45 24.60
N LEU A 29 64.56 -13.53 23.76
CA LEU A 29 65.81 -12.82 23.99
C LEU A 29 65.74 -12.05 25.32
N ASN A 30 66.77 -12.19 26.15
CA ASN A 30 66.86 -11.59 27.49
C ASN A 30 65.73 -12.02 28.44
N ALA A 31 65.19 -13.22 28.27
CA ALA A 31 64.27 -13.86 29.21
C ALA A 31 64.67 -15.31 29.50
N SER A 32 64.29 -15.80 30.67
CA SER A 32 64.39 -17.20 31.07
C SER A 32 63.00 -17.77 31.32
N ILE A 33 62.77 -19.02 30.93
CA ILE A 33 61.57 -19.76 31.32
C ILE A 33 61.75 -20.21 32.77
N ILE A 34 60.78 -19.89 33.63
CA ILE A 34 60.81 -20.24 35.05
C ILE A 34 59.84 -21.37 35.42
N SER A 35 58.96 -21.76 34.50
CA SER A 35 58.13 -22.96 34.63
C SER A 35 58.94 -24.23 34.36
N GLU A 36 58.54 -25.34 34.98
CA GLU A 36 59.13 -26.66 34.71
C GLU A 36 58.90 -27.06 33.25
N ILE A 37 59.96 -27.49 32.57
CA ILE A 37 59.91 -27.97 31.17
C ILE A 37 59.21 -29.34 31.17
N GLN A 38 58.19 -29.51 30.33
CA GLN A 38 57.40 -30.74 30.22
C GLN A 38 57.79 -31.53 28.96
N GLU A 39 57.65 -32.86 29.00
CA GLU A 39 57.93 -33.71 27.82
C GLU A 39 56.91 -33.51 26.69
N LEU A 40 55.67 -33.10 27.02
CA LEU A 40 54.58 -32.78 26.08
C LEU A 40 53.74 -31.60 26.59
N TYR A 41 53.31 -30.72 25.68
CA TYR A 41 52.50 -29.53 25.98
C TYR A 41 51.09 -29.67 25.39
N GLU A 42 50.12 -29.99 26.23
CA GLU A 42 48.71 -30.13 25.86
C GLU A 42 47.99 -28.78 25.77
N HIS A 43 46.80 -28.77 25.17
CA HIS A 43 45.95 -27.58 25.16
C HIS A 43 45.67 -27.11 26.59
N GLY A 44 45.88 -25.82 26.87
CA GLY A 44 45.75 -25.22 28.19
C GLY A 44 47.01 -25.28 29.06
N THR A 45 48.11 -25.90 28.59
CA THR A 45 49.39 -25.83 29.32
C THR A 45 49.89 -24.39 29.34
N ILE A 46 50.36 -23.93 30.51
CA ILE A 46 50.85 -22.57 30.74
C ILE A 46 52.35 -22.60 31.04
N MET A 47 53.11 -21.79 30.29
CA MET A 47 54.55 -21.58 30.52
C MET A 47 54.82 -20.14 30.91
N GLU A 48 55.64 -19.93 31.94
CA GLU A 48 55.96 -18.61 32.48
C GLU A 48 57.41 -18.22 32.18
N TYR A 49 57.56 -16.99 31.68
CA TYR A 49 58.84 -16.34 31.40
C TYR A 49 59.13 -15.29 32.46
N GLN A 50 60.40 -15.06 32.71
CA GLN A 50 60.91 -13.96 33.51
C GLN A 50 61.99 -13.24 32.70
N CYS A 51 61.86 -11.92 32.52
CA CYS A 51 62.92 -11.14 31.89
C CYS A 51 64.16 -11.11 32.77
N ASN A 52 65.33 -11.10 32.13
CA ASN A 52 66.61 -10.91 32.78
C ASN A 52 66.68 -9.50 33.41
N LEU A 53 67.58 -9.33 34.38
CA LEU A 53 67.85 -8.02 35.00
C LEU A 53 68.08 -6.94 33.93
N ARG A 54 67.58 -5.72 34.17
CA ARG A 54 67.54 -4.56 33.26
C ARG A 54 66.47 -4.60 32.17
N PHE A 55 65.79 -5.73 31.97
CA PHE A 55 64.76 -5.83 30.95
C PHE A 55 63.38 -5.85 31.58
N LYS A 56 62.53 -4.95 31.10
CA LYS A 56 61.11 -4.91 31.43
C LYS A 56 60.33 -5.79 30.47
N MET A 57 59.37 -6.53 31.02
CA MET A 57 58.47 -7.37 30.23
C MET A 57 57.36 -6.55 29.57
N ILE A 58 57.18 -6.75 28.27
CA ILE A 58 56.09 -6.23 27.45
C ILE A 58 55.27 -7.42 26.96
N GLY A 59 53.98 -7.44 27.27
CA GLY A 59 53.10 -8.59 27.03
C GLY A 59 52.91 -9.46 28.28
N SER A 60 52.32 -10.63 28.10
CA SER A 60 52.01 -11.54 29.21
C SER A 60 53.25 -12.32 29.66
N SER A 61 53.49 -12.42 30.97
CA SER A 61 54.54 -13.31 31.51
C SER A 61 54.25 -14.78 31.27
N LYS A 62 52.99 -15.11 30.98
CA LYS A 62 52.50 -16.46 30.78
C LYS A 62 52.02 -16.63 29.35
N ILE A 63 52.48 -17.69 28.70
CA ILE A 63 51.94 -18.16 27.43
C ILE A 63 51.12 -19.41 27.66
N GLU A 64 50.06 -19.58 26.88
CA GLU A 64 49.16 -20.72 26.94
C GLU A 64 49.17 -21.47 25.60
N CYS A 65 49.20 -22.80 25.65
CA CYS A 65 49.08 -23.63 24.45
C CYS A 65 47.61 -23.70 24.01
N ILE A 66 47.29 -23.16 22.84
CA ILE A 66 45.94 -23.12 22.29
C ILE A 66 45.93 -23.89 20.97
N ASP A 67 45.41 -25.12 21.00
CA ASP A 67 45.22 -26.00 19.83
C ASP A 67 46.48 -26.17 18.96
N GLY A 68 47.62 -26.41 19.61
CA GLY A 68 48.91 -26.66 18.96
C GLY A 68 49.70 -25.42 18.59
N LYS A 69 49.26 -24.23 19.00
CA LYS A 69 50.04 -22.99 18.90
C LYS A 69 50.09 -22.28 20.25
N TRP A 70 51.26 -21.79 20.62
CA TRP A 70 51.40 -20.92 21.78
C TRP A 70 50.74 -19.55 21.53
N SER A 71 50.15 -18.98 22.59
CA SER A 71 49.78 -17.56 22.61
C SER A 71 51.02 -16.67 22.42
N PRO A 72 50.87 -15.40 22.04
CA PRO A 72 52.01 -14.50 21.79
C PRO A 72 52.99 -14.45 22.98
N SER A 73 54.28 -14.64 22.70
CA SER A 73 55.35 -14.60 23.71
C SER A 73 55.62 -13.17 24.20
N PRO A 74 56.04 -13.00 25.47
CA PRO A 74 56.47 -11.69 25.96
C PRO A 74 57.71 -11.20 25.20
N SER A 75 57.89 -9.88 25.20
CA SER A 75 59.10 -9.21 24.71
C SER A 75 59.79 -8.52 25.88
N CYS A 76 61.07 -8.79 26.09
CA CYS A 76 61.88 -8.15 27.12
C CYS A 76 62.62 -6.95 26.53
N THR A 77 62.18 -5.75 26.85
CA THR A 77 62.78 -4.49 26.39
C THR A 77 63.69 -3.92 27.46
N GLU A 78 64.86 -3.41 27.05
CA GLU A 78 65.78 -2.77 27.99
C GLU A 78 65.12 -1.55 28.64
N GLU A 79 65.11 -1.52 29.98
CA GLU A 79 64.58 -0.42 30.78
C GLU A 79 65.74 0.44 31.26
N VAL A 80 65.83 1.63 30.67
CA VAL A 80 66.91 2.60 30.95
C VAL A 80 66.68 3.38 32.25
N LYS A 81 65.47 3.30 32.83
CA LYS A 81 65.17 3.93 34.12
C LYS A 81 65.77 3.12 35.27
N ILE A 82 66.72 3.76 35.94
CA ILE A 82 67.32 3.28 37.20
C ILE A 82 66.59 3.86 38.40
N CYS A 83 66.54 3.11 39.50
CA CYS A 83 66.07 3.63 40.78
C CYS A 83 67.17 4.46 41.44
N GLY A 84 66.75 5.48 42.19
CA GLY A 84 67.64 6.18 43.13
C GLY A 84 68.10 5.26 44.26
N PRO A 85 69.00 5.74 45.14
CA PRO A 85 69.45 4.97 46.31
C PRO A 85 68.25 4.45 47.13
N PRO A 86 68.37 3.26 47.76
CA PRO A 86 67.26 2.64 48.48
C PRO A 86 66.74 3.59 49.56
N PRO A 87 65.43 3.91 49.59
CA PRO A 87 64.90 4.87 50.54
C PRO A 87 65.12 4.38 51.98
N VAL A 88 65.40 5.32 52.88
CA VAL A 88 65.50 5.03 54.32
C VAL A 88 64.10 4.82 54.88
N ILE A 89 63.92 3.77 55.67
CA ILE A 89 62.66 3.48 56.36
C ILE A 89 62.77 3.84 57.86
N PRO A 90 61.68 4.24 58.53
CA PRO A 90 61.72 4.49 59.98
C PRO A 90 62.09 3.22 60.77
N ASN A 91 62.97 3.36 61.76
CA ASN A 91 63.43 2.28 62.65
C ASN A 91 64.02 1.06 61.91
N GLY A 92 64.60 1.28 60.73
CA GLY A 92 65.24 0.26 59.92
C GLY A 92 66.16 0.85 58.86
N SER A 93 66.90 -0.01 58.20
CA SER A 93 67.85 0.36 57.16
C SER A 93 67.93 -0.71 56.09
N SER A 94 68.32 -0.30 54.89
CA SER A 94 68.70 -1.24 53.83
C SER A 94 69.99 -1.97 54.22
N LEU A 95 70.02 -3.27 53.94
CA LEU A 95 71.12 -4.16 54.21
C LEU A 95 71.89 -4.39 52.90
N HIS A 96 73.21 -4.47 52.98
CA HIS A 96 74.09 -4.76 51.83
C HIS A 96 73.96 -3.77 50.65
N THR A 97 74.06 -2.47 50.92
CA THR A 97 74.01 -1.41 49.90
C THR A 97 75.39 -1.01 49.37
N ASP A 98 76.08 -1.96 48.73
CA ASP A 98 77.41 -1.71 48.14
C ASP A 98 77.32 -1.24 46.68
N GLN A 99 76.10 -1.20 46.12
CA GLN A 99 75.82 -0.81 44.73
C GLN A 99 75.53 0.69 44.61
N THR A 100 76.11 1.34 43.59
CA THR A 100 75.91 2.77 43.30
C THR A 100 74.74 3.05 42.36
N GLU A 101 74.29 2.06 41.61
CA GLU A 101 73.20 2.15 40.62
C GLU A 101 72.29 0.92 40.75
N TYR A 102 70.97 1.14 40.73
CA TYR A 102 69.95 0.10 40.85
C TYR A 102 69.10 0.04 39.59
N PHE A 103 69.21 -1.04 38.84
CA PHE A 103 68.50 -1.27 37.58
C PHE A 103 67.16 -1.97 37.79
N HIS A 104 66.32 -1.95 36.74
CA HIS A 104 65.06 -2.69 36.74
C HIS A 104 65.28 -4.18 37.09
N GLY A 105 64.60 -4.65 38.14
CA GLY A 105 64.70 -6.01 38.68
C GLY A 105 65.62 -6.15 39.89
N ASP A 106 66.51 -5.19 40.17
CA ASP A 106 67.39 -5.23 41.34
C ASP A 106 66.56 -5.20 42.63
N SER A 107 67.02 -5.90 43.67
CA SER A 107 66.31 -6.05 44.94
C SER A 107 67.23 -5.75 46.10
N VAL A 108 66.75 -4.94 47.05
CA VAL A 108 67.50 -4.57 48.26
C VAL A 108 66.76 -5.08 49.47
N ALA A 109 67.46 -5.84 50.31
CA ALA A 109 66.93 -6.30 51.58
C ALA A 109 66.95 -5.18 52.61
N TYR A 110 65.97 -5.19 53.51
CA TYR A 110 65.90 -4.28 54.63
C TYR A 110 65.95 -5.04 55.95
N GLY A 111 66.55 -4.40 56.95
CA GLY A 111 66.62 -4.85 58.33
C GLY A 111 66.01 -3.81 59.26
N CYS A 112 65.51 -4.26 60.40
CA CYS A 112 64.94 -3.38 61.42
C CYS A 112 65.88 -3.25 62.61
N GLU A 113 65.78 -2.11 63.30
CA GLU A 113 66.49 -1.84 64.54
C GLU A 113 66.04 -2.80 65.67
N THR A 114 66.85 -2.91 66.72
CA THR A 114 66.54 -3.79 67.86
C THR A 114 65.17 -3.43 68.47
N ASN A 115 64.32 -4.44 68.69
CA ASN A 115 62.92 -4.38 69.15
C ASN A 115 61.85 -4.16 68.07
N PHE A 116 62.24 -4.01 66.80
CA PHE A 116 61.31 -3.93 65.67
C PHE A 116 61.34 -5.21 64.82
N GLU A 117 60.21 -5.59 64.21
CA GLU A 117 60.09 -6.71 63.26
C GLU A 117 59.80 -6.21 61.86
N ILE A 118 60.32 -6.89 60.83
CA ILE A 118 59.94 -6.56 59.47
C ILE A 118 58.52 -7.03 59.16
N TRP A 119 57.68 -6.13 58.66
CA TRP A 119 56.32 -6.40 58.22
C TRP A 119 56.18 -6.11 56.73
N GLY A 120 55.67 -7.09 55.97
CA GLY A 120 55.62 -7.06 54.51
C GLY A 120 56.78 -7.84 53.86
N THR A 121 57.20 -7.43 52.67
CA THR A 121 58.31 -8.07 51.96
C THR A 121 59.65 -7.59 52.53
N ARG A 122 60.56 -8.53 52.85
CA ARG A 122 61.89 -8.20 53.38
C ARG A 122 62.76 -7.41 52.37
N GLU A 123 62.42 -7.52 51.09
CA GLU A 123 63.14 -6.90 50.00
C GLU A 123 62.22 -5.94 49.26
N ALA A 124 62.77 -4.80 48.83
CA ALA A 124 62.16 -3.93 47.85
C ALA A 124 62.85 -4.11 46.51
N LYS A 125 62.08 -4.21 45.43
CA LYS A 125 62.59 -4.35 44.06
C LYS A 125 62.51 -3.03 43.33
N CYS A 126 63.49 -2.72 42.50
CA CYS A 126 63.45 -1.59 41.58
C CYS A 126 62.65 -1.98 40.33
N LEU A 127 61.53 -1.31 40.06
CA LEU A 127 60.71 -1.52 38.87
C LEU A 127 60.53 -0.20 38.13
N SER A 128 61.17 -0.08 36.98
CA SER A 128 61.05 1.07 36.04
C SER A 128 61.35 2.44 36.68
N GLY A 129 62.34 2.48 37.58
CA GLY A 129 62.78 3.70 38.26
C GLY A 129 62.11 3.96 39.62
N GLU A 130 61.15 3.14 40.03
CA GLU A 130 60.50 3.23 41.33
C GLU A 130 60.71 1.97 42.16
N TRP A 131 60.93 2.12 43.47
CA TRP A 131 60.99 0.99 44.39
C TRP A 131 59.59 0.45 44.68
N THR A 132 59.42 -0.88 44.67
CA THR A 132 58.19 -1.54 45.16
C THR A 132 57.89 -1.13 46.60
N PRO A 133 56.65 -1.32 47.09
CA PRO A 133 56.27 -0.98 48.46
C PRO A 133 57.32 -1.45 49.49
N LEU A 134 57.87 -0.51 50.24
CA LEU A 134 58.95 -0.75 51.18
C LEU A 134 58.45 -1.52 52.41
N PRO A 135 59.29 -2.35 53.06
CA PRO A 135 58.96 -2.98 54.32
C PRO A 135 58.71 -1.95 55.42
N LEU A 136 57.82 -2.29 56.36
CA LEU A 136 57.60 -1.53 57.57
C LEU A 136 58.33 -2.19 58.73
N CYS A 137 59.14 -1.45 59.47
CA CYS A 137 59.69 -1.91 60.75
C CYS A 137 58.66 -1.70 61.85
N ALA A 138 58.00 -2.80 62.21
CA ALA A 138 56.89 -2.81 63.11
C ALA A 138 57.32 -2.95 64.57
N ASP A 139 56.80 -2.08 65.43
CA ASP A 139 57.05 -2.13 66.87
C ASP A 139 56.28 -3.31 67.48
N LYS A 140 57.03 -4.30 67.98
CA LYS A 140 56.45 -5.50 68.61
C LYS A 140 55.71 -5.19 69.92
N SER A 141 56.01 -4.05 70.56
CA SER A 141 55.42 -3.62 71.83
C SER A 141 54.12 -2.83 71.66
N ALA A 142 53.86 -2.31 70.46
CA ALA A 142 52.69 -1.48 70.19
C ALA A 142 51.43 -2.32 69.96
N GLN A 143 50.40 -2.05 70.75
CA GLN A 143 49.10 -2.74 70.70
C GLN A 143 48.06 -1.88 69.99
N CYS A 144 47.21 -2.49 69.17
CA CYS A 144 46.14 -1.78 68.45
C CYS A 144 44.90 -1.65 69.32
N ALA A 145 44.18 -0.53 69.18
CA ALA A 145 42.86 -0.42 69.77
C ALA A 145 41.91 -1.44 69.13
N VAL A 146 41.01 -2.01 69.93
CA VAL A 146 39.92 -2.84 69.41
C VAL A 146 39.06 -1.96 68.51
N PRO A 147 38.84 -2.32 67.23
CA PRO A 147 37.95 -1.55 66.38
C PRO A 147 36.55 -1.55 66.98
N SER A 148 36.04 -0.37 67.31
CA SER A 148 34.65 -0.20 67.73
C SER A 148 33.76 -0.79 66.64
N SER A 149 32.78 -1.61 67.01
CA SER A 149 31.78 -2.18 66.08
C SER A 149 30.81 -1.11 65.59
N SER A 150 31.34 0.00 65.06
CA SER A 150 30.57 1.03 64.39
C SER A 150 29.75 0.37 63.27
N GLU A 151 28.67 1.02 62.86
CA GLU A 151 27.56 0.48 62.09
C GLU A 151 27.91 -0.14 60.72
N ALA A 152 29.20 -0.32 60.37
CA ALA A 152 29.68 -0.78 59.07
C ALA A 152 30.34 -2.19 59.04
N ILE A 153 30.73 -2.82 60.17
CA ILE A 153 31.44 -4.13 60.16
C ILE A 153 30.91 -5.20 61.14
N TYR A 154 31.12 -6.48 60.79
CA TYR A 154 30.95 -7.66 61.65
C TYR A 154 32.32 -8.29 61.95
N LEU A 155 32.62 -8.57 63.22
CA LEU A 155 33.85 -9.24 63.67
C LEU A 155 33.59 -10.73 63.95
N THR A 156 34.54 -11.60 63.60
CA THR A 156 34.44 -13.05 63.88
C THR A 156 35.77 -13.63 64.39
N PRO A 157 35.79 -14.32 65.55
CA PRO A 157 34.68 -14.52 66.49
C PRO A 157 34.33 -13.25 67.28
N TYR A 158 33.08 -13.18 67.74
CA TYR A 158 32.47 -12.01 68.39
C TYR A 158 33.04 -11.79 69.80
N LYS A 159 33.58 -10.59 70.06
CA LYS A 159 34.01 -10.03 71.36
C LYS A 159 34.95 -10.93 72.22
N PRO A 160 36.25 -10.60 72.31
CA PRO A 160 37.03 -10.94 73.50
C PRO A 160 36.57 -10.04 74.66
N SER A 161 35.90 -10.63 75.64
CA SER A 161 35.53 -9.95 76.88
C SER A 161 36.79 -9.71 77.74
N SER A 162 37.38 -8.52 77.64
CA SER A 162 38.18 -7.76 78.66
C SER A 162 39.47 -7.10 78.17
N ALA A 163 39.87 -7.23 76.90
CA ALA A 163 41.06 -6.56 76.37
C ALA A 163 40.71 -5.21 75.69
N GLU A 164 41.17 -4.08 76.22
CA GLU A 164 41.06 -2.76 75.56
C GLU A 164 42.05 -2.57 74.39
N LYS A 165 43.08 -3.42 74.34
CA LYS A 165 44.18 -3.38 73.37
C LYS A 165 44.49 -4.78 72.84
N ILE A 166 44.82 -4.88 71.55
CA ILE A 166 45.15 -6.12 70.82
C ILE A 166 46.65 -6.16 70.54
N ASN A 167 47.30 -7.29 70.83
CA ASN A 167 48.73 -7.47 70.66
C ASN A 167 49.16 -7.40 69.18
N PHE A 168 50.40 -6.95 68.97
CA PHE A 168 51.09 -6.99 67.68
C PHE A 168 51.01 -8.39 67.03
N GLY A 169 50.84 -8.42 65.70
CA GLY A 169 50.75 -9.65 64.90
C GLY A 169 49.40 -10.36 64.94
N THR A 170 48.44 -9.89 65.74
CA THR A 170 47.09 -10.47 65.79
C THR A 170 46.33 -10.15 64.49
N VAL A 171 45.85 -11.18 63.81
CA VAL A 171 45.02 -11.06 62.60
C VAL A 171 43.55 -10.96 63.00
N LEU A 172 42.90 -9.88 62.57
CA LEU A 172 41.48 -9.63 62.74
C LEU A 172 40.73 -9.92 61.45
N LYS A 173 39.80 -10.88 61.51
CA LYS A 173 38.87 -11.17 60.41
C LYS A 173 37.58 -10.38 60.59
N TYR A 174 37.25 -9.57 59.59
CA TYR A 174 36.06 -8.71 59.61
C TYR A 174 35.28 -8.82 58.28
N ARG A 175 33.98 -8.53 58.33
CA ARG A 175 33.11 -8.44 57.14
C ARG A 175 32.46 -7.07 57.11
N CYS A 176 32.36 -6.47 55.94
CA CYS A 176 31.59 -5.23 55.78
C CYS A 176 30.10 -5.54 55.70
N LYS A 177 29.21 -4.71 56.28
CA LYS A 177 27.76 -4.90 56.14
C LYS A 177 27.28 -4.89 54.68
N THR A 178 27.97 -4.17 53.80
CA THR A 178 27.70 -4.08 52.36
C THR A 178 28.19 -5.28 51.55
N ASP A 179 29.11 -6.09 52.08
CA ASP A 179 29.67 -7.27 51.40
C ASP A 179 29.89 -8.40 52.41
N VAL A 180 28.80 -9.04 52.80
CA VAL A 180 28.77 -10.07 53.86
C VAL A 180 29.39 -11.40 53.40
N LYS A 181 29.59 -11.60 52.09
CA LYS A 181 30.09 -12.86 51.52
C LYS A 181 31.60 -12.97 51.55
N ASN A 182 32.32 -11.84 51.48
CA ASN A 182 33.77 -11.82 51.37
C ASN A 182 34.41 -11.34 52.70
N PRO A 183 34.97 -12.25 53.52
CA PRO A 183 35.71 -11.84 54.71
C PRO A 183 37.00 -11.12 54.32
N LYS A 184 37.30 -10.00 54.98
CA LYS A 184 38.56 -9.28 54.90
C LYS A 184 39.39 -9.56 56.15
N GLU A 185 40.71 -9.41 56.04
CA GLU A 185 41.64 -9.59 57.14
C GLU A 185 42.51 -8.34 57.29
N SER A 186 42.75 -7.93 58.53
CA SER A 186 43.67 -6.85 58.87
C SER A 186 44.51 -7.28 60.06
N THR A 187 45.79 -6.94 60.08
CA THR A 187 46.72 -7.34 61.14
C THR A 187 47.12 -6.14 61.98
N CYS A 188 47.24 -6.33 63.28
CA CYS A 188 47.74 -5.29 64.18
C CYS A 188 49.26 -5.12 64.03
N VAL A 189 49.69 -3.95 63.55
CA VAL A 189 51.08 -3.62 63.24
C VAL A 189 51.38 -2.20 63.76
N SER A 190 52.34 -2.05 64.67
CA SER A 190 52.72 -0.75 65.27
C SER A 190 51.54 0.06 65.81
N GLY A 191 50.58 -0.60 66.47
CA GLY A 191 49.38 0.05 67.03
C GLY A 191 48.30 0.45 66.01
N LYS A 192 48.46 0.12 64.72
CA LYS A 192 47.48 0.35 63.64
C LYS A 192 47.06 -0.95 62.96
N TRP A 193 45.86 -0.96 62.39
CA TRP A 193 45.34 -2.08 61.59
C TRP A 193 45.79 -1.93 60.14
N LEU A 194 46.47 -2.95 59.59
CA LEU A 194 46.98 -2.98 58.22
C LEU A 194 46.50 -4.23 57.45
N PRO A 195 45.85 -4.08 56.27
CA PRO A 195 45.39 -2.81 55.68
C PRO A 195 44.37 -2.11 56.58
N GLU A 196 44.24 -0.79 56.45
CA GLU A 196 43.31 0.01 57.25
C GLU A 196 41.87 -0.51 57.08
N ILE A 197 41.14 -0.57 58.18
CA ILE A 197 39.79 -1.15 58.19
C ILE A 197 38.83 -0.16 57.54
N GLU A 198 38.63 -0.30 56.23
CA GLU A 198 37.68 0.51 55.46
C GLU A 198 36.57 -0.35 54.83
N CYS A 199 35.32 0.09 55.03
CA CYS A 199 34.13 -0.43 54.37
C CYS A 199 33.48 0.67 53.53
N LYS A 200 34.18 1.08 52.47
CA LYS A 200 33.63 1.96 51.46
C LYS A 200 32.64 1.18 50.58
N PRO A 201 31.48 1.74 50.18
CA PRO A 201 30.70 1.16 49.09
C PRO A 201 31.61 1.05 47.86
N LYS A 202 31.62 -0.12 47.23
CA LYS A 202 32.46 -0.37 46.06
C LYS A 202 31.93 0.49 44.92
N GLU A 203 32.49 1.69 44.74
CA GLU A 203 32.41 2.37 43.45
C GLU A 203 33.11 1.45 42.45
N ILE A 204 32.30 0.73 41.68
CA ILE A 204 32.78 0.04 40.50
C ILE A 204 33.20 1.17 39.57
N LYS A 205 34.51 1.43 39.45
CA LYS A 205 35.03 2.19 38.31
C LYS A 205 34.42 1.55 37.06
N LYS A 206 33.55 2.28 36.36
CA LYS A 206 32.89 1.75 35.17
C LYS A 206 33.95 1.62 34.08
N GLN A 207 34.37 0.39 33.83
CA GLN A 207 35.31 0.10 32.76
C GLN A 207 34.52 -0.14 31.47
N CYS A 208 35.03 0.35 30.34
CA CYS A 208 34.50 -0.04 29.05
C CYS A 208 34.90 -1.51 28.75
N PRO A 209 33.99 -2.31 28.17
CA PRO A 209 34.31 -3.66 27.70
C PRO A 209 35.35 -3.61 26.57
N PRO A 210 35.92 -4.77 26.16
CA PRO A 210 36.83 -4.84 25.02
C PRO A 210 36.27 -4.12 23.78
N PRO A 211 37.13 -3.47 22.99
CA PRO A 211 36.69 -2.53 21.96
C PRO A 211 35.85 -3.20 20.86
N PRO A 212 34.86 -2.46 20.30
CA PRO A 212 34.00 -2.98 19.25
C PRO A 212 34.83 -3.34 18.00
N GLN A 213 34.53 -4.49 17.40
CA GLN A 213 35.20 -4.91 16.17
C GLN A 213 34.65 -4.11 14.98
N VAL A 214 35.52 -3.39 14.28
CA VAL A 214 35.17 -2.61 13.08
C VAL A 214 35.58 -3.40 11.83
N PRO A 215 34.64 -3.73 10.92
CA PRO A 215 34.97 -4.35 9.64
C PRO A 215 35.93 -3.48 8.82
N GLY A 216 36.97 -4.07 8.23
CA GLY A 216 37.95 -3.32 7.44
C GLY A 216 39.01 -2.57 8.26
N ALA A 217 39.03 -2.71 9.60
CA ALA A 217 40.09 -2.18 10.47
C ALA A 217 41.15 -3.23 10.82
N LEU A 218 42.41 -2.82 10.87
CA LEU A 218 43.50 -3.54 11.49
C LEU A 218 43.17 -3.68 12.99
N LYS A 219 43.20 -4.91 13.52
CA LYS A 219 43.01 -5.16 14.96
C LYS A 219 44.11 -4.45 15.74
N VAL A 220 43.79 -3.32 16.35
CA VAL A 220 44.67 -2.63 17.27
C VAL A 220 44.11 -2.76 18.68
N THR A 221 44.99 -3.24 19.57
CA THR A 221 44.94 -3.24 21.04
C THR A 221 44.08 -4.27 21.79
N GLU A 222 44.79 -4.99 22.66
CA GLU A 222 44.41 -5.71 23.87
C GLU A 222 42.91 -5.89 24.12
N MET A 223 42.43 -7.14 24.12
CA MET A 223 41.07 -7.54 24.52
C MET A 223 40.89 -7.44 26.06
N ARG A 224 41.20 -6.27 26.62
CA ARG A 224 41.04 -5.96 28.05
C ARG A 224 39.91 -4.96 28.24
N ASN A 225 39.55 -4.76 29.51
CA ASN A 225 38.67 -3.67 29.91
C ASN A 225 39.48 -2.36 30.00
N TYR A 226 38.85 -1.25 29.65
CA TYR A 226 39.47 0.07 29.61
C TYR A 226 38.91 0.97 30.72
N GLU A 227 39.76 1.73 31.40
CA GLU A 227 39.32 2.70 32.40
C GLU A 227 38.69 3.94 31.73
N SER A 228 37.73 4.58 32.42
CA SER A 228 37.12 5.83 31.94
C SER A 228 38.21 6.90 31.77
N GLY A 229 38.35 7.45 30.56
CA GLY A 229 39.41 8.37 30.15
C GLY A 229 40.47 7.78 29.23
N GLU A 230 40.49 6.45 29.01
CA GLU A 230 41.40 5.84 28.02
C GLU A 230 40.90 6.01 26.58
N GLU A 231 41.83 6.28 25.66
CA GLU A 231 41.58 6.38 24.22
C GLU A 231 42.19 5.19 23.46
N ILE A 232 41.50 4.71 22.44
CA ILE A 232 42.03 3.71 21.49
C ILE A 232 42.00 4.26 20.08
N ALA A 233 43.00 3.90 19.27
CA ALA A 233 43.08 4.29 17.87
C ALA A 233 42.67 3.12 16.95
N PHE A 234 41.90 3.41 15.90
CA PHE A 234 41.60 2.46 14.84
C PHE A 234 42.44 2.79 13.61
N GLN A 235 43.08 1.78 13.05
CA GLN A 235 43.77 1.87 11.75
C GLN A 235 43.00 1.03 10.74
N CYS A 236 42.68 1.56 9.56
CA CYS A 236 42.02 0.79 8.51
C CYS A 236 43.01 -0.15 7.78
N LEU A 237 42.52 -1.27 7.26
CA LEU A 237 43.27 -2.21 6.42
C LEU A 237 43.70 -1.54 5.10
N GLU A 238 44.72 -2.08 4.43
CA GLU A 238 45.11 -1.63 3.10
C GLU A 238 43.90 -1.63 2.14
N ASN A 239 43.71 -0.53 1.40
CA ASN A 239 42.56 -0.22 0.54
C ASN A 239 41.27 0.25 1.25
N PHE A 240 41.33 0.62 2.53
CA PHE A 240 40.23 1.27 3.24
C PHE A 240 40.66 2.64 3.79
N GLU A 241 39.80 3.65 3.66
CA GLU A 241 40.01 5.01 4.20
C GLU A 241 39.03 5.27 5.35
N ALA A 242 39.51 5.86 6.44
CA ALA A 242 38.68 6.19 7.59
C ALA A 242 37.73 7.34 7.23
N SER A 243 36.44 7.21 7.57
CA SER A 243 35.51 8.34 7.53
C SER A 243 36.06 9.52 8.34
N PRO A 244 35.72 10.79 8.02
CA PRO A 244 36.27 11.99 8.68
C PRO A 244 36.00 12.14 10.19
N SER A 245 35.41 11.13 10.83
CA SER A 245 35.30 10.99 12.27
C SER A 245 36.62 10.47 12.85
N MET A 246 37.08 11.12 13.93
CA MET A 246 38.30 10.82 14.72
C MET A 246 38.79 9.36 14.60
N ASP A 247 40.07 9.20 14.29
CA ASP A 247 40.82 7.93 14.28
C ASP A 247 40.93 7.29 15.68
N LYS A 248 40.39 7.95 16.70
CA LYS A 248 40.38 7.52 18.10
C LYS A 248 38.99 7.60 18.71
N ILE A 249 38.67 6.66 19.61
CA ILE A 249 37.48 6.73 20.48
C ILE A 249 37.88 6.78 21.95
N LEU A 250 37.12 7.53 22.74
CA LEU A 250 37.28 7.65 24.19
C LEU A 250 36.33 6.71 24.93
N CYS A 251 36.81 6.09 26.00
CA CYS A 251 35.97 5.43 27.00
C CYS A 251 35.43 6.46 28.00
N GLU A 252 34.12 6.74 27.98
CA GLU A 252 33.45 7.64 28.93
C GLU A 252 32.44 6.85 29.78
N ASP A 253 32.68 6.77 31.08
CA ASP A 253 31.79 6.18 32.09
C ASP A 253 31.30 4.75 31.75
N GLY A 254 32.18 3.94 31.16
CA GLY A 254 31.90 2.55 30.77
C GLY A 254 31.23 2.39 29.40
N LYS A 255 31.16 3.45 28.59
CA LYS A 255 30.69 3.40 27.20
C LYS A 255 31.73 3.98 26.23
N TRP A 256 31.89 3.30 25.10
CA TRP A 256 32.71 3.76 23.99
C TRP A 256 32.00 4.86 23.19
N GLN A 257 32.75 5.87 22.75
CA GLN A 257 32.34 6.77 21.67
C GLN A 257 32.17 6.01 20.34
N SER A 258 31.49 6.63 19.36
CA SER A 258 31.17 5.97 18.09
C SER A 258 32.45 5.66 17.28
N PRO A 259 32.70 4.39 16.90
CA PRO A 259 33.90 4.02 16.16
C PRO A 259 33.89 4.56 14.71
N PRO A 260 35.06 4.82 14.11
CA PRO A 260 35.17 5.25 12.72
C PRO A 260 34.73 4.15 11.75
N ARG A 261 34.24 4.54 10.57
CA ARG A 261 33.92 3.60 9.49
C ARG A 261 35.10 3.53 8.52
N CYS A 262 35.66 2.34 8.35
CA CYS A 262 36.62 2.06 7.28
C CYS A 262 35.84 1.83 5.98
N VAL A 263 35.94 2.76 5.03
CA VAL A 263 35.29 2.68 3.72
C VAL A 263 36.30 2.18 2.70
N GLU A 264 35.95 1.15 1.95
CA GLU A 264 36.80 0.62 0.88
C GLU A 264 37.05 1.72 -0.18
N ILE A 265 38.32 1.99 -0.48
CA ILE A 265 38.77 2.93 -1.50
C ILE A 265 38.32 2.39 -2.86
N ASN A 266 37.73 3.25 -3.71
CA ASN A 266 37.19 2.90 -5.03
C ASN A 266 35.94 2.01 -5.05
N ALA A 267 35.27 1.79 -3.91
CA ALA A 267 33.94 1.16 -3.91
C ALA A 267 32.88 2.12 -4.48
N CYS A 268 31.93 1.58 -5.24
CA CYS A 268 30.82 2.36 -5.79
C CYS A 268 29.63 2.36 -4.82
N GLY A 269 28.88 3.46 -4.81
CA GLY A 269 27.57 3.52 -4.16
C GLY A 269 26.50 2.77 -4.95
N LEU A 270 25.23 3.13 -4.72
CA LEU A 270 24.12 2.56 -5.47
C LEU A 270 24.30 2.73 -6.99
N PRO A 271 24.01 1.70 -7.79
CA PRO A 271 24.09 1.80 -9.25
C PRO A 271 23.04 2.76 -9.81
N PRO A 272 23.29 3.38 -10.98
CA PRO A 272 22.35 4.31 -11.60
C PRO A 272 20.97 3.67 -11.81
N PRO A 273 19.86 4.36 -11.52
CA PRO A 273 18.53 3.84 -11.82
C PRO A 273 18.34 3.73 -13.34
N LEU A 274 17.72 2.64 -13.79
CA LEU A 274 17.38 2.42 -15.20
C LEU A 274 15.88 2.61 -15.42
N GLU A 275 15.50 3.62 -16.20
CA GLU A 275 14.11 3.84 -16.57
C GLU A 275 13.57 2.69 -17.43
N ASN A 276 12.37 2.20 -17.12
CA ASN A 276 11.76 1.03 -17.78
C ASN A 276 12.62 -0.24 -17.76
N GLY A 277 13.50 -0.36 -16.77
CA GLY A 277 14.31 -1.55 -16.55
C GLY A 277 14.63 -1.77 -15.07
N LYS A 278 15.36 -2.86 -14.81
CA LYS A 278 15.75 -3.27 -13.46
C LYS A 278 17.03 -4.10 -13.49
N LEU A 279 17.72 -4.15 -12.37
CA LEU A 279 18.82 -5.10 -12.15
C LEU A 279 18.28 -6.54 -12.19
N LYS A 280 19.05 -7.45 -12.79
CA LYS A 280 18.79 -8.89 -12.71
C LYS A 280 18.70 -9.32 -11.26
N GLN A 281 17.78 -10.23 -10.97
CA GLN A 281 17.45 -10.66 -9.60
C GLN A 281 18.68 -11.19 -8.85
N GLU A 282 19.56 -11.94 -9.55
CA GLU A 282 20.82 -12.46 -8.99
C GLU A 282 21.80 -11.37 -8.52
N HIS A 283 21.67 -10.14 -9.03
CA HIS A 283 22.57 -9.02 -8.74
C HIS A 283 22.01 -8.04 -7.70
N GLN A 284 20.78 -8.24 -7.23
CA GLN A 284 20.11 -7.33 -6.27
C GLN A 284 20.70 -7.42 -4.86
N ASN A 285 21.32 -8.54 -4.50
CA ASN A 285 21.88 -8.81 -3.16
C ASN A 285 23.42 -8.76 -3.14
N LEU A 286 24.06 -8.25 -4.20
CA LEU A 286 25.53 -8.18 -4.29
C LEU A 286 26.14 -7.01 -3.49
N GLY A 287 25.30 -6.13 -2.97
CA GLY A 287 25.76 -5.02 -2.13
C GLY A 287 26.18 -5.49 -0.75
N VAL A 288 27.26 -4.91 -0.22
CA VAL A 288 27.77 -5.23 1.12
C VAL A 288 27.05 -4.33 2.14
N GLU A 289 26.24 -4.93 3.03
CA GLU A 289 25.59 -4.21 4.13
C GLU A 289 26.52 -4.09 5.35
N GLN A 290 27.38 -3.07 5.36
CA GLN A 290 28.14 -2.69 6.56
C GLN A 290 27.49 -1.45 7.20
N SER A 291 26.57 -1.67 8.14
CA SER A 291 26.02 -0.66 9.08
C SER A 291 25.98 0.80 8.56
N GLY A 292 25.48 0.99 7.34
CA GLY A 292 25.66 2.17 6.49
C GLY A 292 25.04 1.97 5.07
N PRO A 293 25.16 2.95 4.15
CA PRO A 293 24.61 2.82 2.79
C PRO A 293 25.31 1.69 2.02
N VAL A 294 24.53 0.93 1.25
CA VAL A 294 25.00 -0.24 0.49
C VAL A 294 26.09 0.16 -0.52
N THR A 295 27.26 -0.47 -0.41
CA THR A 295 28.41 -0.26 -1.31
C THR A 295 28.75 -1.52 -2.10
N TYR A 296 29.37 -1.33 -3.26
CA TYR A 296 29.80 -2.38 -4.18
C TYR A 296 31.33 -2.31 -4.38
N PRO A 297 32.07 -3.40 -4.15
CA PRO A 297 33.53 -3.41 -4.31
C PRO A 297 33.96 -3.03 -5.73
N ASN A 298 35.17 -2.47 -5.85
CA ASN A 298 35.77 -2.15 -7.15
C ASN A 298 35.86 -3.40 -8.03
N GLY A 299 35.48 -3.28 -9.31
CA GLY A 299 35.38 -4.40 -10.25
C GLY A 299 34.06 -5.16 -10.22
N THR A 300 33.11 -4.81 -9.34
CA THR A 300 31.78 -5.42 -9.35
C THR A 300 31.07 -5.18 -10.69
N VAL A 301 30.53 -6.24 -11.28
CA VAL A 301 29.76 -6.18 -12.53
C VAL A 301 28.29 -6.45 -12.24
N LEU A 302 27.44 -5.50 -12.59
CA LEU A 302 25.99 -5.63 -12.50
C LEU A 302 25.38 -5.69 -13.89
N GLU A 303 24.20 -6.31 -14.01
CA GLU A 303 23.52 -6.51 -15.30
C GLU A 303 22.06 -6.08 -15.19
N TYR A 304 21.63 -5.30 -16.17
CA TYR A 304 20.27 -4.82 -16.30
C TYR A 304 19.45 -5.65 -17.28
N THR A 305 18.15 -5.62 -17.04
CA THR A 305 17.11 -6.16 -17.93
C THR A 305 16.02 -5.12 -18.08
N CYS A 306 15.51 -4.94 -19.29
CA CYS A 306 14.37 -4.06 -19.52
C CYS A 306 13.06 -4.73 -19.09
N HIS A 307 12.08 -3.91 -18.72
CA HIS A 307 10.72 -4.37 -18.49
C HIS A 307 10.08 -4.87 -19.79
N THR A 308 9.01 -5.65 -19.64
CA THR A 308 8.24 -6.18 -20.78
C THR A 308 7.79 -5.04 -21.69
N GLY A 309 8.04 -5.15 -22.99
CA GLY A 309 7.70 -4.12 -23.98
C GLY A 309 8.83 -3.15 -24.33
N PHE A 310 10.01 -3.33 -23.72
CA PHE A 310 11.21 -2.55 -23.98
C PHE A 310 12.38 -3.45 -24.38
N VAL A 311 13.26 -2.94 -25.23
CA VAL A 311 14.47 -3.62 -25.70
C VAL A 311 15.70 -2.88 -25.20
N LEU A 312 16.69 -3.65 -24.73
CA LEU A 312 17.92 -3.12 -24.19
C LEU A 312 18.82 -2.62 -25.33
N LYS A 313 19.28 -1.37 -25.21
CA LYS A 313 20.19 -0.73 -26.14
C LYS A 313 21.48 -0.32 -25.42
N GLY A 314 22.62 -0.67 -26.02
CA GLY A 314 23.93 -0.50 -25.40
C GLY A 314 24.37 -1.74 -24.62
N ARG A 315 25.28 -1.55 -23.67
CA ARG A 315 25.88 -2.64 -22.89
C ARG A 315 24.95 -3.01 -21.74
N SER A 316 24.52 -4.27 -21.66
CA SER A 316 23.61 -4.72 -20.57
C SER A 316 24.27 -4.69 -19.20
N LYS A 317 25.61 -4.65 -19.14
CA LYS A 317 26.40 -4.72 -17.91
C LYS A 317 27.07 -3.39 -17.60
N ILE A 318 27.01 -2.98 -16.34
CA ILE A 318 27.81 -1.89 -15.79
C ILE A 318 28.89 -2.46 -14.87
N THR A 319 30.04 -1.81 -14.82
CA THR A 319 31.16 -2.21 -13.96
C THR A 319 31.51 -1.07 -13.03
N CYS A 320 31.71 -1.36 -11.75
CA CYS A 320 32.29 -0.42 -10.81
C CYS A 320 33.78 -0.30 -11.10
N SER A 321 34.24 0.90 -11.45
CA SER A 321 35.64 1.17 -11.77
C SER A 321 36.07 2.45 -11.06
N MET A 322 37.01 2.33 -10.13
CA MET A 322 37.61 3.49 -9.44
C MET A 322 36.55 4.38 -8.76
N GLY A 323 35.58 3.78 -8.06
CA GLY A 323 34.51 4.50 -7.35
C GLY A 323 33.36 5.02 -8.23
N THR A 324 33.39 4.79 -9.54
CA THR A 324 32.32 5.21 -10.48
C THR A 324 31.79 4.05 -11.31
N TRP A 325 30.48 4.05 -11.56
CA TRP A 325 29.86 3.08 -12.46
C TRP A 325 30.11 3.49 -13.92
N THR A 326 30.46 2.53 -14.78
CA THR A 326 30.49 2.74 -16.23
C THR A 326 29.11 3.11 -16.79
N GLU A 327 29.06 3.75 -17.96
CA GLU A 327 27.80 4.03 -18.66
C GLU A 327 26.94 2.78 -18.84
N GLY A 328 25.67 2.88 -18.44
CA GLY A 328 24.68 1.81 -18.52
C GLY A 328 23.84 1.81 -19.80
N PRO A 329 23.00 0.80 -20.01
CA PRO A 329 22.14 0.72 -21.18
C PRO A 329 20.94 1.68 -21.08
N THR A 330 20.23 1.85 -22.21
CA THR A 330 18.87 2.42 -22.23
C THR A 330 17.86 1.35 -22.60
N CYS A 331 16.61 1.52 -22.16
CA CYS A 331 15.49 0.67 -22.54
C CYS A 331 14.61 1.42 -23.53
N ASP A 332 14.73 1.09 -24.82
CA ASP A 332 13.95 1.70 -25.88
C ASP A 332 12.64 0.90 -26.05
N GLU A 333 11.53 1.56 -26.33
CA GLU A 333 10.26 0.87 -26.54
C GLU A 333 10.28 -0.03 -27.78
N VAL A 334 9.69 -1.22 -27.65
CA VAL A 334 9.54 -2.18 -28.75
C VAL A 334 8.43 -1.69 -29.70
N PRO A 335 8.65 -1.70 -31.03
CA PRO A 335 7.59 -1.40 -31.98
C PRO A 335 6.49 -2.46 -31.95
N CYS A 336 5.24 -2.05 -32.13
CA CYS A 336 4.12 -2.98 -32.18
C CYS A 336 4.09 -3.74 -33.51
N GLY A 337 3.55 -4.95 -33.47
CA GLY A 337 3.23 -5.73 -34.66
C GLY A 337 1.98 -5.24 -35.39
N LYS A 338 1.41 -6.12 -36.22
CA LYS A 338 0.14 -5.86 -36.93
C LYS A 338 -0.98 -5.46 -35.97
N VAL A 339 -1.84 -4.56 -36.44
CA VAL A 339 -3.01 -4.13 -35.67
C VAL A 339 -3.99 -5.29 -35.40
N PRO A 340 -4.69 -5.31 -34.25
CA PRO A 340 -5.67 -6.36 -33.94
C PRO A 340 -6.82 -6.42 -34.96
N SER A 341 -7.27 -7.62 -35.33
CA SER A 341 -8.40 -7.74 -36.27
C SER A 341 -9.75 -7.47 -35.58
N VAL A 342 -10.40 -6.35 -35.90
CA VAL A 342 -11.76 -6.02 -35.44
C VAL A 342 -12.79 -6.38 -36.53
N ARG A 343 -13.75 -7.24 -36.20
CA ARG A 343 -14.81 -7.66 -37.14
C ARG A 343 -15.64 -6.45 -37.60
N HIS A 344 -16.10 -6.49 -38.86
CA HIS A 344 -16.88 -5.43 -39.48
C HIS A 344 -16.25 -4.03 -39.41
N SER A 345 -14.92 -3.96 -39.39
CA SER A 345 -14.17 -2.71 -39.39
C SER A 345 -13.12 -2.67 -40.50
N LEU A 346 -12.56 -1.48 -40.72
CA LEU A 346 -11.44 -1.21 -41.61
C LEU A 346 -10.45 -0.28 -40.88
N PRO A 347 -9.19 -0.71 -40.66
CA PRO A 347 -8.16 0.17 -40.09
C PRO A 347 -7.64 1.16 -41.14
N ARG A 348 -7.47 2.43 -40.77
CA ARG A 348 -6.94 3.53 -41.60
C ARG A 348 -5.58 4.02 -41.08
N PRO A 349 -4.60 4.33 -41.97
CA PRO A 349 -4.68 4.30 -43.44
C PRO A 349 -4.56 2.89 -44.07
N GLY A 350 -4.30 1.87 -43.26
CA GLY A 350 -4.15 0.47 -43.68
C GLY A 350 -3.39 -0.34 -42.63
N THR A 351 -2.97 -1.55 -43.00
CA THR A 351 -2.19 -2.43 -42.12
C THR A 351 -0.72 -2.44 -42.53
N LYS A 352 0.18 -2.19 -41.57
CA LYS A 352 1.63 -2.38 -41.69
C LYS A 352 2.03 -3.65 -40.92
N ASN A 353 3.22 -4.18 -41.20
CA ASN A 353 3.78 -5.27 -40.41
C ASN A 353 4.28 -4.81 -39.03
N TYR A 354 4.78 -3.57 -38.95
CA TYR A 354 5.32 -2.96 -37.74
C TYR A 354 4.93 -1.48 -37.63
N TYR A 355 4.75 -1.01 -36.41
CA TYR A 355 4.38 0.36 -36.08
C TYR A 355 5.29 0.88 -34.97
N LYS A 356 5.81 2.09 -35.13
CA LYS A 356 6.62 2.72 -34.07
C LYS A 356 5.74 3.03 -32.87
N THR A 357 6.33 3.05 -31.68
CA THR A 357 5.68 3.58 -30.48
C THR A 357 5.07 4.95 -30.75
N GLY A 358 3.87 5.17 -30.23
CA GLY A 358 3.10 6.41 -30.42
C GLY A 358 2.36 6.49 -31.76
N GLU A 359 2.63 5.60 -32.73
CA GLU A 359 1.80 5.54 -33.93
C GLU A 359 0.36 5.14 -33.57
N THR A 360 -0.58 5.81 -34.23
CA THR A 360 -2.01 5.61 -34.01
C THR A 360 -2.68 5.02 -35.25
N VAL A 361 -3.65 4.15 -35.03
CA VAL A 361 -4.49 3.59 -36.10
C VAL A 361 -5.95 3.79 -35.75
N ARG A 362 -6.69 4.33 -36.71
CA ARG A 362 -8.12 4.61 -36.58
C ARG A 362 -8.92 3.46 -37.16
N TYR A 363 -9.88 2.91 -36.42
CA TYR A 363 -10.85 1.95 -36.96
C TYR A 363 -12.09 2.65 -37.51
N GLU A 364 -12.53 2.27 -38.69
CA GLU A 364 -13.81 2.69 -39.24
C GLU A 364 -14.73 1.47 -39.33
N CYS A 365 -15.92 1.55 -38.74
CA CYS A 365 -16.90 0.47 -38.87
C CYS A 365 -17.49 0.48 -40.29
N LYS A 366 -17.72 -0.72 -40.83
CA LYS A 366 -18.41 -0.90 -42.12
C LYS A 366 -19.87 -0.45 -42.01
N GLN A 367 -20.49 -0.16 -43.15
CA GLN A 367 -21.89 0.26 -43.21
C GLN A 367 -22.83 -0.68 -42.43
N GLY A 368 -23.74 -0.10 -41.64
CA GLY A 368 -24.67 -0.83 -40.78
C GLY A 368 -24.12 -1.15 -39.39
N PHE A 369 -22.85 -0.83 -39.10
CA PHE A 369 -22.24 -0.99 -37.80
C PHE A 369 -21.83 0.36 -37.20
N SER A 370 -21.98 0.50 -35.89
CA SER A 370 -21.54 1.67 -35.14
C SER A 370 -20.40 1.29 -34.21
N ILE A 371 -19.52 2.25 -33.97
CA ILE A 371 -18.35 2.03 -33.14
C ILE A 371 -18.70 2.17 -31.66
N ARG A 372 -18.23 1.22 -30.85
CA ARG A 372 -18.30 1.27 -29.40
C ARG A 372 -16.90 1.16 -28.81
N GLY A 373 -16.53 2.14 -27.98
CA GLY A 373 -15.19 2.30 -27.42
C GLY A 373 -14.34 3.31 -28.20
N GLU A 374 -13.06 3.39 -27.86
CA GLU A 374 -12.13 4.35 -28.47
C GLU A 374 -11.78 3.97 -29.91
N GLN A 375 -12.00 4.90 -30.83
CA GLN A 375 -11.82 4.67 -32.27
C GLN A 375 -10.34 4.55 -32.67
N ASN A 376 -9.45 5.19 -31.92
CA ASN A 376 -8.02 5.23 -32.18
C ASN A 376 -7.30 4.31 -31.20
N ILE A 377 -6.53 3.36 -31.73
CA ILE A 377 -5.57 2.60 -30.95
C ILE A 377 -4.17 3.19 -31.11
N ILE A 378 -3.36 3.07 -30.07
CA ILE A 378 -2.00 3.61 -30.00
C ILE A 378 -1.05 2.47 -29.70
N CYS A 379 0.12 2.45 -30.37
CA CYS A 379 1.19 1.53 -30.05
C CYS A 379 1.95 2.01 -28.81
N GLN A 380 2.00 1.19 -27.74
CA GLN A 380 2.65 1.50 -26.47
C GLN A 380 3.42 0.27 -25.96
N ALA A 381 4.73 0.40 -25.75
CA ALA A 381 5.60 -0.65 -25.23
C ALA A 381 5.36 -2.03 -25.90
N GLY A 382 5.34 -2.06 -27.24
CA GLY A 382 5.15 -3.28 -28.04
C GLY A 382 3.71 -3.80 -28.13
N ASN A 383 2.74 -3.20 -27.42
CA ASN A 383 1.35 -3.60 -27.43
C ASN A 383 0.41 -2.49 -27.93
N TRP A 384 -0.69 -2.89 -28.56
CA TRP A 384 -1.75 -1.97 -28.93
C TRP A 384 -2.69 -1.72 -27.76
N THR A 385 -3.14 -0.47 -27.60
CA THR A 385 -4.26 -0.17 -26.70
C THR A 385 -5.53 -0.91 -27.12
N LYS A 386 -6.49 -1.01 -26.19
CA LYS A 386 -7.71 -1.80 -26.37
C LYS A 386 -8.46 -1.39 -27.65
N PRO A 387 -8.68 -2.31 -28.61
CA PRO A 387 -9.39 -1.98 -29.83
C PRO A 387 -10.90 -1.78 -29.61
N PRO A 388 -11.55 -0.98 -30.46
CA PRO A 388 -13.00 -0.79 -30.41
C PRO A 388 -13.74 -2.03 -30.89
N THR A 389 -15.06 -2.03 -30.68
CA THR A 389 -15.98 -3.02 -31.23
C THR A 389 -16.96 -2.36 -32.18
N CYS A 390 -17.23 -2.99 -33.33
CA CYS A 390 -18.27 -2.56 -34.25
C CYS A 390 -19.54 -3.36 -33.98
N GLU A 391 -20.57 -2.70 -33.46
CA GLU A 391 -21.86 -3.32 -33.15
C GLU A 391 -22.83 -3.10 -34.32
N ASP A 392 -23.54 -4.15 -34.73
CA ASP A 392 -24.61 -4.02 -35.73
C ASP A 392 -25.64 -3.03 -35.18
N VAL A 393 -25.98 -1.98 -35.90
CA VAL A 393 -26.99 -0.98 -35.49
C VAL A 393 -28.15 -0.91 -36.47
N THR A 394 -28.25 -1.90 -37.35
CA THR A 394 -29.36 -1.99 -38.30
C THR A 394 -30.68 -2.29 -37.59
N CYS A 395 -31.74 -1.64 -38.04
CA CYS A 395 -33.10 -1.96 -37.59
C CYS A 395 -33.63 -3.16 -38.37
N GLY A 396 -34.50 -3.94 -37.75
CA GLY A 396 -35.30 -4.96 -38.44
C GLY A 396 -36.40 -4.32 -39.31
N PRO A 397 -37.40 -5.10 -39.75
CA PRO A 397 -38.55 -4.58 -40.47
C PRO A 397 -39.26 -3.44 -39.70
N PRO A 398 -39.82 -2.43 -40.40
CA PRO A 398 -40.59 -1.36 -39.78
C PRO A 398 -41.80 -1.90 -38.99
N PRO A 399 -42.25 -1.19 -37.93
CA PRO A 399 -43.42 -1.60 -37.15
C PRO A 399 -44.66 -1.76 -38.02
N GLN A 400 -45.48 -2.79 -37.75
CA GLN A 400 -46.77 -2.91 -38.45
C GLN A 400 -47.77 -1.93 -37.84
N VAL A 401 -48.43 -1.13 -38.68
CA VAL A 401 -49.47 -0.18 -38.26
C VAL A 401 -50.80 -0.65 -38.82
N ALA A 402 -51.79 -0.87 -37.96
CA ALA A 402 -53.11 -1.34 -38.38
C ALA A 402 -53.80 -0.29 -39.27
N ASN A 403 -54.50 -0.77 -40.31
CA ASN A 403 -55.16 0.07 -41.30
C ASN A 403 -54.22 1.07 -42.01
N ALA A 404 -52.97 0.68 -42.21
CA ALA A 404 -51.96 1.46 -42.93
C ALA A 404 -51.11 0.57 -43.81
N ASP A 405 -50.67 1.11 -44.95
CA ASP A 405 -49.61 0.54 -45.76
C ASP A 405 -48.35 1.39 -45.60
N PHE A 406 -47.18 0.78 -45.72
CA PHE A 406 -45.93 1.51 -45.88
C PHE A 406 -45.23 1.04 -47.14
N VAL A 407 -44.55 1.96 -47.82
CA VAL A 407 -43.78 1.65 -49.02
C VAL A 407 -42.37 1.27 -48.60
N SER A 408 -42.03 -0.02 -48.60
CA SER A 408 -40.62 -0.41 -48.59
C SER A 408 -40.35 -1.67 -49.42
N SER A 409 -39.25 -1.61 -50.16
CA SER A 409 -38.81 -2.63 -51.11
C SER A 409 -37.87 -3.64 -50.47
N ARG A 410 -38.38 -4.61 -49.70
CA ARG A 410 -37.69 -5.88 -49.36
C ARG A 410 -36.27 -5.85 -48.70
N PRO A 411 -35.76 -4.88 -47.92
CA PRO A 411 -34.61 -5.21 -47.08
C PRO A 411 -35.10 -5.80 -45.75
N GLN A 412 -34.56 -6.95 -45.34
CA GLN A 412 -34.80 -7.50 -43.99
C GLN A 412 -34.17 -6.65 -42.88
N ARG A 413 -33.21 -5.77 -43.23
CA ARG A 413 -32.47 -4.90 -42.31
C ARG A 413 -32.25 -3.53 -42.91
N PHE A 414 -32.38 -2.49 -42.09
CA PHE A 414 -32.30 -1.09 -42.48
C PHE A 414 -31.12 -0.41 -41.78
N ALA A 415 -30.32 0.34 -42.53
CA ALA A 415 -29.20 1.10 -41.95
C ALA A 415 -29.72 2.21 -41.00
N PRO A 416 -28.93 2.61 -39.99
CA PRO A 416 -29.25 3.79 -39.19
C PRO A 416 -29.50 5.01 -40.08
N GLY A 417 -30.53 5.79 -39.75
CA GLY A 417 -30.98 6.94 -40.52
C GLY A 417 -31.87 6.60 -41.72
N ALA A 418 -32.09 5.32 -42.04
CA ALA A 418 -33.07 4.93 -43.06
C ALA A 418 -34.48 5.35 -42.64
N LYS A 419 -35.27 5.81 -43.61
CA LYS A 419 -36.62 6.37 -43.40
C LYS A 419 -37.67 5.58 -44.17
N VAL A 420 -38.83 5.36 -43.55
CA VAL A 420 -39.99 4.69 -44.16
C VAL A 420 -41.24 5.52 -43.92
N GLN A 421 -42.07 5.65 -44.97
CA GLN A 421 -43.29 6.45 -44.92
C GLN A 421 -44.54 5.56 -44.90
N TYR A 422 -45.49 5.90 -44.03
CA TYR A 422 -46.79 5.25 -43.87
C TYR A 422 -47.91 6.06 -44.51
N ARG A 423 -48.91 5.32 -45.00
CA ARG A 423 -50.15 5.85 -45.54
C ARG A 423 -51.33 5.07 -44.95
N CYS A 424 -52.25 5.76 -44.28
CA CYS A 424 -53.46 5.13 -43.78
C CYS A 424 -54.37 4.67 -44.93
N HIS A 425 -55.09 3.57 -44.70
CA HIS A 425 -56.15 3.09 -45.58
C HIS A 425 -57.31 4.10 -45.63
N SER A 426 -58.22 3.93 -46.60
CA SER A 426 -59.39 4.80 -46.75
C SER A 426 -60.25 4.85 -45.48
N ASN A 427 -60.75 6.04 -45.13
CA ASN A 427 -61.55 6.33 -43.92
C ASN A 427 -60.77 6.31 -42.59
N PHE A 428 -59.44 6.29 -42.64
CA PHE A 428 -58.58 6.48 -41.48
C PHE A 428 -57.75 7.75 -41.65
N GLN A 429 -57.61 8.52 -40.57
CA GLN A 429 -56.79 9.72 -40.53
C GLN A 429 -55.48 9.43 -39.80
N LEU A 430 -54.38 9.94 -40.36
CA LEU A 430 -53.04 9.78 -39.80
C LEU A 430 -52.84 10.73 -38.61
N VAL A 431 -52.45 10.17 -37.47
CA VAL A 431 -52.10 10.90 -36.25
C VAL A 431 -50.62 10.63 -35.94
N GLY A 432 -49.82 11.69 -35.86
CA GLY A 432 -48.37 11.62 -35.66
C GLY A 432 -47.54 11.87 -36.92
N SER A 433 -46.26 11.49 -36.91
CA SER A 433 -45.38 11.58 -38.08
C SER A 433 -45.69 10.47 -39.07
N ASN A 434 -45.87 10.80 -40.36
CA ASN A 434 -46.01 9.79 -41.40
C ASN A 434 -44.70 9.09 -41.76
N GLU A 435 -43.56 9.55 -41.23
CA GLU A 435 -42.23 9.01 -41.47
C GLU A 435 -41.63 8.45 -40.17
N VAL A 436 -41.10 7.22 -40.24
CA VAL A 436 -40.30 6.61 -39.17
C VAL A 436 -38.84 6.49 -39.60
N THR A 437 -37.92 6.69 -38.67
CA THR A 437 -36.47 6.63 -38.90
C THR A 437 -35.85 5.50 -38.06
N CYS A 438 -34.89 4.78 -38.64
CA CYS A 438 -34.10 3.78 -37.91
C CYS A 438 -33.06 4.48 -37.02
N GLU A 439 -33.26 4.45 -35.72
CA GLU A 439 -32.41 5.00 -34.66
C GLU A 439 -31.66 3.85 -33.97
N ASN A 440 -30.53 3.45 -34.55
CA ASN A 440 -29.61 2.46 -33.97
C ASN A 440 -30.30 1.20 -33.39
N ARG A 441 -30.88 0.37 -34.26
CA ARG A 441 -31.69 -0.84 -34.00
C ARG A 441 -33.16 -0.62 -33.66
N GLN A 442 -33.56 0.57 -33.23
CA GLN A 442 -34.95 0.87 -32.91
C GLN A 442 -35.55 1.81 -33.96
N TRP A 443 -36.81 1.58 -34.31
CA TRP A 443 -37.54 2.54 -35.14
C TRP A 443 -38.09 3.64 -34.25
N SER A 444 -38.08 4.88 -34.76
CA SER A 444 -38.80 6.00 -34.13
C SER A 444 -40.30 5.71 -34.03
N GLN A 445 -41.02 6.51 -33.23
CA GLN A 445 -42.44 6.30 -32.98
C GLN A 445 -43.27 6.22 -34.28
N ALA A 446 -44.00 5.11 -34.45
CA ALA A 446 -44.88 4.89 -35.61
C ALA A 446 -46.19 5.69 -35.50
N PRO A 447 -46.79 6.11 -36.63
CA PRO A 447 -48.08 6.80 -36.63
C PRO A 447 -49.23 5.89 -36.22
N ILE A 448 -50.36 6.50 -35.87
CA ILE A 448 -51.61 5.81 -35.61
C ILE A 448 -52.61 6.21 -36.71
N CYS A 449 -53.23 5.22 -37.35
CA CYS A 449 -54.33 5.43 -38.27
C CYS A 449 -55.65 5.32 -37.50
N GLN A 450 -56.25 6.47 -37.21
CA GLN A 450 -57.49 6.57 -36.45
C GLN A 450 -58.68 6.50 -37.41
N ASP A 451 -59.60 5.56 -37.17
CA ASP A 451 -60.85 5.47 -37.94
C ASP A 451 -61.60 6.81 -37.83
N VAL A 452 -62.07 7.41 -38.92
CA VAL A 452 -62.80 8.70 -38.88
C VAL A 452 -64.26 8.57 -39.33
N ARG A 453 -64.75 7.34 -39.45
CA ARG A 453 -66.15 7.07 -39.75
C ARG A 453 -67.06 7.45 -38.57
N CYS A 454 -68.25 7.97 -38.88
CA CYS A 454 -69.28 8.19 -37.88
C CYS A 454 -70.07 6.91 -37.64
N GLY A 455 -70.55 6.72 -36.42
CA GLY A 455 -71.60 5.73 -36.15
C GLY A 455 -72.96 6.18 -36.71
N PRO A 456 -74.06 5.54 -36.30
CA PRO A 456 -75.40 5.95 -36.69
C PRO A 456 -75.66 7.44 -36.39
N PRO A 457 -76.35 8.19 -37.27
CA PRO A 457 -76.75 9.56 -37.01
C PRO A 457 -77.63 9.68 -35.75
N PRO A 458 -77.60 10.81 -35.02
CA PRO A 458 -78.43 10.99 -33.83
C PRO A 458 -79.93 10.83 -34.16
N GLU A 459 -80.68 10.13 -33.31
CA GLU A 459 -82.12 10.01 -33.51
C GLU A 459 -82.82 11.35 -33.24
N VAL A 460 -83.79 11.71 -34.11
CA VAL A 460 -84.64 12.90 -33.96
C VAL A 460 -86.08 12.44 -33.83
N VAL A 461 -86.74 12.83 -32.74
CA VAL A 461 -88.14 12.47 -32.47
C VAL A 461 -89.05 13.02 -33.57
N ASN A 462 -90.00 12.21 -34.03
CA ASN A 462 -90.90 12.51 -35.14
C ASN A 462 -90.19 12.77 -36.49
N ALA A 463 -89.07 12.09 -36.74
CA ALA A 463 -88.35 12.14 -38.01
C ALA A 463 -87.88 10.76 -38.45
N ASP A 464 -87.85 10.54 -39.77
CA ASP A 464 -87.18 9.41 -40.40
C ASP A 464 -85.80 9.86 -40.92
N ILE A 465 -84.80 8.97 -40.85
CA ILE A 465 -83.44 9.21 -41.38
C ILE A 465 -83.31 8.51 -42.73
N ILE A 466 -82.83 9.22 -43.75
CA ILE A 466 -82.70 8.70 -45.12
C ILE A 466 -81.26 8.91 -45.59
N PRO A 467 -80.52 7.84 -45.96
CA PRO A 467 -80.85 6.42 -45.85
C PRO A 467 -80.74 5.87 -44.41
N THR A 468 -81.50 4.82 -44.08
CA THR A 468 -81.51 4.16 -42.75
C THR A 468 -80.41 3.11 -42.55
N ASP A 469 -79.82 2.63 -43.65
CA ASP A 469 -79.09 1.36 -43.62
C ASP A 469 -77.57 1.59 -43.69
N ASN A 470 -76.95 1.86 -42.54
CA ASN A 470 -75.53 1.62 -42.32
C ASN A 470 -75.16 1.72 -40.84
N GLU A 471 -74.29 0.86 -40.34
CA GLU A 471 -73.76 0.97 -38.97
C GLU A 471 -72.59 1.98 -38.89
N MET A 472 -71.88 2.21 -40.00
CA MET A 472 -70.73 3.11 -40.06
C MET A 472 -70.69 3.93 -41.36
N PHE A 473 -70.55 5.25 -41.23
CA PHE A 473 -70.60 6.19 -42.34
C PHE A 473 -69.22 6.81 -42.60
N PRO A 474 -68.69 6.76 -43.84
CA PRO A 474 -67.47 7.46 -44.23
C PRO A 474 -67.50 8.97 -43.91
N PRO A 475 -66.35 9.58 -43.61
CA PRO A 475 -66.27 11.04 -43.47
C PRO A 475 -66.74 11.72 -44.77
N GLY A 476 -67.50 12.81 -44.63
CA GLY A 476 -68.15 13.52 -45.73
C GLY A 476 -69.51 12.96 -46.16
N THR A 477 -69.93 11.81 -45.62
CA THR A 477 -71.26 11.25 -45.90
C THR A 477 -72.36 12.19 -45.40
N ARG A 478 -73.42 12.33 -46.20
CA ARG A 478 -74.57 13.20 -45.92
C ARG A 478 -75.84 12.36 -45.79
N VAL A 479 -76.59 12.58 -44.72
CA VAL A 479 -77.90 11.93 -44.48
C VAL A 479 -78.97 12.99 -44.28
N GLN A 480 -80.20 12.67 -44.66
CA GLN A 480 -81.32 13.59 -44.64
C GLN A 480 -82.39 13.14 -43.63
N TYR A 481 -82.80 14.07 -42.77
CA TYR A 481 -83.94 13.91 -41.87
C TYR A 481 -85.21 14.39 -42.54
N LYS A 482 -86.24 13.55 -42.48
CA LYS A 482 -87.59 13.86 -42.95
C LYS A 482 -88.54 13.81 -41.76
N CYS A 483 -89.05 14.97 -41.35
CA CYS A 483 -90.05 15.01 -40.29
C CYS A 483 -91.31 14.23 -40.70
N HIS A 484 -91.88 13.52 -39.72
CA HIS A 484 -93.15 12.83 -39.86
C HIS A 484 -94.27 13.80 -40.21
N ARG A 485 -95.34 13.27 -40.82
CA ARG A 485 -96.48 14.08 -41.24
C ARG A 485 -97.09 14.83 -40.05
N GLY A 486 -97.29 16.13 -40.20
CA GLY A 486 -97.77 17.01 -39.14
C GLY A 486 -96.66 17.78 -38.40
N PHE A 487 -95.40 17.49 -38.69
CA PHE A 487 -94.25 18.21 -38.14
C PHE A 487 -93.49 18.96 -39.23
N ARG A 488 -92.88 20.10 -38.88
CA ARG A 488 -91.98 20.88 -39.74
C ARG A 488 -90.56 20.85 -39.20
N SER A 489 -89.56 20.83 -40.09
CA SER A 489 -88.15 20.85 -39.71
C SER A 489 -87.68 22.26 -39.34
N VAL A 490 -87.04 22.40 -38.19
CA VAL A 490 -86.35 23.61 -37.77
C VAL A 490 -84.85 23.31 -37.72
N GLY A 491 -84.08 24.01 -38.57
CA GLY A 491 -82.66 23.74 -38.82
C GLY A 491 -82.41 23.10 -40.19
N LEU A 492 -81.16 22.71 -40.46
CA LEU A 492 -80.79 22.02 -41.70
C LEU A 492 -81.27 20.58 -41.64
N SER A 493 -82.06 20.16 -42.62
CA SER A 493 -82.56 18.79 -42.72
C SER A 493 -81.50 17.78 -43.14
N GLN A 494 -80.33 18.23 -43.56
CA GLN A 494 -79.22 17.37 -43.97
C GLN A 494 -78.05 17.54 -43.00
N VAL A 495 -77.53 16.43 -42.47
CA VAL A 495 -76.32 16.41 -41.63
C VAL A 495 -75.18 15.72 -42.36
N ILE A 496 -73.95 16.09 -42.01
CA ILE A 496 -72.72 15.57 -42.58
C ILE A 496 -71.86 14.92 -41.49
N CYS A 497 -71.21 13.81 -41.83
CA CYS A 497 -70.22 13.15 -40.97
C CYS A 497 -68.88 13.87 -41.07
N GLU A 498 -68.46 14.54 -40.00
CA GLU A 498 -67.18 15.23 -39.86
C GLU A 498 -66.31 14.47 -38.84
N ASN A 499 -65.42 13.60 -39.34
CA ASN A 499 -64.40 12.88 -38.56
C ASN A 499 -64.93 12.29 -37.23
N ARG A 500 -65.86 11.32 -37.32
CA ARG A 500 -66.62 10.66 -36.24
C ARG A 500 -67.79 11.44 -35.64
N VAL A 501 -67.93 12.73 -35.92
CA VAL A 501 -68.98 13.57 -35.34
C VAL A 501 -69.98 13.96 -36.42
N TRP A 502 -71.27 13.78 -36.17
CA TRP A 502 -72.31 14.31 -37.04
C TRP A 502 -72.52 15.80 -36.78
N SER A 503 -72.71 16.59 -37.85
CA SER A 503 -73.15 17.98 -37.72
C SER A 503 -74.52 18.05 -37.02
N GLN A 504 -74.87 19.23 -36.47
CA GLN A 504 -76.09 19.42 -35.70
C GLN A 504 -77.37 18.97 -36.46
N PRO A 505 -78.17 18.04 -35.92
CA PRO A 505 -79.42 17.59 -36.54
C PRO A 505 -80.56 18.61 -36.37
N PRO A 506 -81.60 18.56 -37.23
CA PRO A 506 -82.76 19.42 -37.09
C PRO A 506 -83.66 18.99 -35.93
N THR A 507 -84.60 19.86 -35.57
CA THR A 507 -85.71 19.51 -34.66
C THR A 507 -87.03 19.51 -35.41
N CYS A 508 -87.89 18.51 -35.19
CA CYS A 508 -89.22 18.44 -35.79
C CYS A 508 -90.25 19.04 -34.84
N GLN A 509 -90.76 20.22 -35.19
CA GLN A 509 -91.77 20.95 -34.41
C GLN A 509 -93.17 20.65 -34.94
N ASP A 510 -94.15 20.53 -34.04
CA ASP A 510 -95.55 20.35 -34.41
C ASP A 510 -96.03 21.51 -35.27
N ALA A 511 -96.57 21.19 -36.44
CA ALA A 511 -97.12 22.10 -37.43
C ALA A 511 -98.61 21.82 -37.69
N THR A 512 -99.26 21.02 -36.85
CA THR A 512 -100.70 20.76 -36.93
C THR A 512 -101.50 21.95 -36.42
N CYS A 513 -102.64 22.21 -37.04
CA CYS A 513 -103.57 23.21 -36.56
C CYS A 513 -104.53 22.57 -35.55
N GLY A 514 -104.85 23.29 -34.48
CA GLY A 514 -105.93 22.91 -33.58
C GLY A 514 -107.31 23.04 -34.23
N SER A 515 -108.36 22.83 -33.45
CA SER A 515 -109.74 22.95 -33.93
C SER A 515 -109.99 24.26 -34.70
N PRO A 516 -110.62 24.22 -35.89
CA PRO A 516 -110.95 25.41 -36.66
C PRO A 516 -111.93 26.29 -35.88
N PRO A 517 -111.88 27.62 -36.09
CA PRO A 517 -112.81 28.53 -35.43
C PRO A 517 -114.28 28.16 -35.71
N ALA A 518 -115.13 28.27 -34.69
CA ALA A 518 -116.57 28.05 -34.82
C ALA A 518 -117.25 29.20 -35.58
N ILE A 519 -118.36 28.89 -36.26
CA ILE A 519 -119.21 29.83 -36.99
C ILE A 519 -120.62 29.83 -36.36
N VAL A 520 -121.25 31.01 -36.23
CA VAL A 520 -122.63 31.17 -35.75
C VAL A 520 -123.59 31.03 -36.93
N ASP A 521 -124.74 30.36 -36.74
CA ASP A 521 -125.75 30.07 -37.78
C ASP A 521 -125.22 29.38 -39.06
N GLY A 522 -124.06 28.73 -38.92
CA GLY A 522 -123.45 27.89 -39.94
C GLY A 522 -122.86 26.61 -39.36
N TRP A 523 -122.25 25.79 -40.21
CA TRP A 523 -121.50 24.61 -39.79
C TRP A 523 -120.25 24.42 -40.65
N ILE A 524 -119.29 23.69 -40.07
CA ILE A 524 -118.14 23.18 -40.81
C ILE A 524 -118.62 21.97 -41.62
N ALA A 525 -118.47 22.04 -42.93
CA ALA A 525 -118.94 20.99 -43.85
C ALA A 525 -118.04 19.75 -43.84
N ASP A 526 -116.77 19.89 -43.44
CA ASP A 526 -115.81 18.79 -43.31
C ASP A 526 -115.87 18.13 -41.91
N THR A 527 -115.24 16.96 -41.75
CA THR A 527 -115.24 16.22 -40.47
C THR A 527 -114.47 16.98 -39.38
N LYS A 528 -115.10 17.21 -38.23
CA LYS A 528 -114.45 17.84 -37.07
C LYS A 528 -113.44 16.89 -36.42
N ARG A 529 -112.19 17.33 -36.31
CA ARG A 529 -111.07 16.68 -35.61
C ARG A 529 -110.42 17.68 -34.63
N GLU A 530 -109.67 17.17 -33.66
CA GLU A 530 -108.92 18.01 -32.71
C GLU A 530 -107.62 18.57 -33.30
N ARG A 531 -107.05 17.88 -34.31
CA ARG A 531 -105.83 18.26 -35.02
C ARG A 531 -105.99 18.06 -36.51
N TYR A 532 -105.45 19.01 -37.27
CA TYR A 532 -105.46 19.00 -38.72
C TYR A 532 -104.04 19.12 -39.25
N PHE A 533 -103.74 18.32 -40.27
CA PHE A 533 -102.41 18.31 -40.88
C PHE A 533 -102.20 19.56 -41.75
N PRO A 534 -100.95 19.98 -41.97
CA PRO A 534 -100.63 21.02 -42.93
C PRO A 534 -101.26 20.75 -44.31
N GLU A 535 -101.70 21.82 -44.97
CA GLU A 535 -102.42 21.86 -46.26
C GLU A 535 -103.84 21.25 -46.25
N GLU A 536 -104.35 20.76 -45.11
CA GLU A 536 -105.76 20.39 -45.01
C GLU A 536 -106.67 21.63 -45.08
N ILE A 537 -107.78 21.48 -45.81
CA ILE A 537 -108.73 22.56 -46.10
C ILE A 537 -110.04 22.28 -45.37
N ILE A 538 -110.53 23.28 -44.65
CA ILE A 538 -111.83 23.28 -43.97
C ILE A 538 -112.76 24.26 -44.64
N ARG A 539 -113.98 23.81 -44.94
CA ARG A 539 -115.03 24.56 -45.63
C ARG A 539 -116.18 24.87 -44.68
N TYR A 540 -116.67 26.10 -44.77
CA TYR A 540 -117.82 26.57 -44.01
C TYR A 540 -119.08 26.63 -44.88
N ARG A 541 -120.25 26.42 -44.28
CA ARG A 541 -121.58 26.56 -44.91
C ARG A 541 -122.56 27.23 -43.94
N CYS A 542 -123.51 27.98 -44.49
CA CYS A 542 -124.57 28.66 -43.72
C CYS A 542 -125.90 27.91 -43.80
N GLN A 543 -126.81 28.19 -42.87
CA GLN A 543 -128.18 27.69 -42.92
C GLN A 543 -128.91 28.10 -44.22
N PRO A 544 -129.90 27.31 -44.66
CA PRO A 544 -130.67 27.64 -45.87
C PRO A 544 -131.30 29.03 -45.77
N GLY A 545 -131.01 29.89 -46.75
CA GLY A 545 -131.52 31.27 -46.81
C GLY A 545 -130.51 32.35 -46.42
N GLN A 546 -129.35 31.99 -45.87
CA GLN A 546 -128.27 32.92 -45.49
C GLN A 546 -127.09 32.90 -46.48
N THR A 547 -126.35 34.00 -46.55
CA THR A 547 -125.17 34.21 -47.38
C THR A 547 -123.89 34.23 -46.55
N LEU A 548 -122.85 33.53 -47.02
CA LEU A 548 -121.56 33.46 -46.34
C LEU A 548 -120.68 34.67 -46.72
N THR A 549 -120.31 35.46 -45.72
CA THR A 549 -119.41 36.62 -45.87
C THR A 549 -118.05 36.30 -45.23
N GLY A 550 -116.96 36.47 -45.98
CA GLY A 550 -115.60 36.13 -45.55
C GLY A 550 -115.04 34.86 -46.20
N PRO A 551 -113.98 34.25 -45.62
CA PRO A 551 -113.30 33.12 -46.25
C PRO A 551 -114.15 31.84 -46.17
N ALA A 552 -114.71 31.42 -47.31
CA ALA A 552 -115.47 30.17 -47.42
C ALA A 552 -114.65 28.90 -47.14
N ARG A 553 -113.32 29.01 -47.19
CA ARG A 553 -112.37 27.95 -46.86
C ARG A 553 -111.15 28.49 -46.13
N ILE A 554 -110.66 27.74 -45.14
CA ILE A 554 -109.38 27.97 -44.46
C ILE A 554 -108.46 26.78 -44.66
N VAL A 555 -107.16 27.02 -44.72
CA VAL A 555 -106.11 26.01 -44.93
C VAL A 555 -105.19 26.01 -43.72
N CYS A 556 -104.84 24.83 -43.22
CA CYS A 556 -103.83 24.72 -42.18
C CYS A 556 -102.44 25.00 -42.77
N LYS A 557 -101.82 26.13 -42.42
CA LYS A 557 -100.48 26.52 -42.86
C LYS A 557 -99.57 26.68 -41.66
N GLU A 558 -98.58 25.79 -41.55
CA GLU A 558 -97.53 25.83 -40.51
C GLU A 558 -98.09 26.03 -39.09
N GLY A 559 -99.08 25.23 -38.71
CA GLY A 559 -99.72 25.26 -37.39
C GLY A 559 -100.80 26.32 -37.20
N ASN A 560 -101.07 27.16 -38.20
CA ASN A 560 -102.09 28.21 -38.13
C ASN A 560 -103.12 28.13 -39.27
N TRP A 561 -104.38 28.44 -38.97
CA TRP A 561 -105.42 28.58 -39.99
C TRP A 561 -105.23 29.84 -40.83
N SER A 562 -105.29 29.71 -42.16
CA SER A 562 -105.09 30.79 -43.12
C SER A 562 -106.14 30.75 -44.26
N PRO A 563 -106.75 31.89 -44.66
CA PRO A 563 -106.57 33.23 -44.10
C PRO A 563 -107.11 33.34 -42.67
N ARG A 564 -106.55 34.27 -41.88
CA ARG A 564 -107.03 34.52 -40.51
C ARG A 564 -108.37 35.26 -40.58
N GLY A 565 -109.37 34.77 -39.87
CA GLY A 565 -110.71 35.36 -39.79
C GLY A 565 -111.80 34.28 -39.79
N THR A 566 -112.85 34.48 -38.99
CA THR A 566 -114.04 33.62 -38.96
C THR A 566 -115.07 34.13 -39.96
N PRO A 567 -115.58 33.31 -40.90
CA PRO A 567 -116.66 33.74 -41.77
C PRO A 567 -117.97 33.93 -40.98
N GLU A 568 -118.85 34.79 -41.49
CA GLU A 568 -120.15 35.12 -40.90
C GLU A 568 -121.29 34.73 -41.86
N CYS A 569 -122.43 34.31 -41.31
CA CYS A 569 -123.63 33.95 -42.06
C CYS A 569 -124.73 34.99 -41.81
N ASN A 570 -125.17 35.68 -42.86
CA ASN A 570 -126.17 36.75 -42.80
C ASN A 570 -127.36 36.49 -43.72
#